data_AF-A0A1S3QR07-F1
#
_entry.id   AF-A0A1S3QR07-F1
#
_cell.length_a   1.000
_cell.length_b   1.000
_cell.length_c   1.000
_cell.angle_alpha   90.00
_cell.angle_beta   90.00
_cell.angle_gamma   90.00
#
_symmetry.space_group_name_H-M   'P 1'
#
loop_
_entity.id
_entity.type
_entity.pdbx_description
1 polymer ?
#
loop_
_entity_poly.entity_id
_entity_poly.type
_entity_poly.pdbx_seq_one_letter_code
_entity_poly.pdbx_strand_id
1 'polypeptide(L)'
;MSVPAPPLFSLPLLLLLSQLDSALTCRTASQSQCDSAPFDPGHNLAGEGFDVVTLKRKGAYLIDLKTYLSPSKTCTLCSNPLQGNELQKIPLSVVDWRPYSHCIEDISSHSHASVSNLAQSTTNKISTKWKGGLSNEAKVSVSVPVGLVSVSVEKDVGASIEMGGSQSDVAIFATTKTEEDHHSFFSQNLCCRHYR
;
A
#
# COMPACT_ATOMS: atom_id res chain seq x y z
N MET A 1 67.36 15.11 1.98
CA MET A 1 66.11 15.12 1.20
C MET A 1 65.11 14.24 1.94
N SER A 2 64.29 14.83 2.80
CA SER A 2 63.28 14.13 3.60
C SER A 2 61.92 14.28 2.92
N VAL A 3 61.34 13.16 2.50
CA VAL A 3 59.97 13.10 1.95
C VAL A 3 58.99 13.40 3.09
N PRO A 4 58.06 14.36 2.96
CA PRO A 4 57.08 14.61 4.00
C PRO A 4 56.02 13.49 4.02
N ALA A 5 55.73 12.98 5.22
CA ALA A 5 54.70 11.98 5.44
C ALA A 5 53.30 12.51 5.06
N PRO A 6 52.42 11.67 4.48
CA PRO A 6 51.09 12.11 4.08
C PRO A 6 50.21 12.43 5.31
N PRO A 7 49.31 13.41 5.22
CA PRO A 7 48.52 13.88 6.36
C PRO A 7 47.50 12.83 6.81
N LEU A 8 47.56 12.49 8.10
CA LEU A 8 46.70 11.53 8.82
C LEU A 8 45.20 11.90 8.84
N PHE A 9 44.82 13.07 8.32
CA PHE A 9 43.44 13.56 8.21
C PHE A 9 42.67 13.02 6.99
N SER A 10 43.34 12.33 6.07
CA SER A 10 42.72 11.76 4.87
C SER A 10 41.82 10.55 5.15
N LEU A 11 42.17 9.73 6.16
CA LEU A 11 41.40 8.53 6.54
C LEU A 11 39.97 8.82 7.03
N PRO A 12 39.73 9.73 8.00
CA PRO A 12 38.38 10.01 8.48
C PRO A 12 37.50 10.67 7.41
N LEU A 13 38.09 11.43 6.47
CA LEU A 13 37.38 12.01 5.34
C LEU A 13 36.96 10.94 4.31
N LEU A 14 37.84 9.98 4.01
CA LEU A 14 37.51 8.81 3.17
C LEU A 14 36.42 7.93 3.81
N LEU A 15 36.47 7.74 5.12
CA LEU A 15 35.42 7.04 5.87
C LEU A 15 34.08 7.78 5.76
N LEU A 16 34.07 9.11 5.94
CA LEU A 16 32.85 9.92 5.81
C LEU A 16 32.27 9.89 4.39
N LEU A 17 33.13 9.92 3.36
CA LEU A 17 32.74 9.79 1.95
C LEU A 17 32.16 8.41 1.63
N SER A 18 32.74 7.33 2.18
CA SER A 18 32.20 5.98 2.04
C SER A 18 30.84 5.79 2.75
N GLN A 19 30.56 6.57 3.80
CA GLN A 19 29.25 6.62 4.44
C GLN A 19 28.24 7.44 3.64
N LEU A 20 28.69 8.42 2.84
CA LEU A 20 27.86 9.23 1.96
C LEU A 20 27.42 8.49 0.69
N ASP A 21 28.25 7.59 0.15
CA ASP A 21 27.86 6.72 -0.99
C ASP A 21 26.73 5.75 -0.62
N SER A 22 26.60 5.40 0.67
CA SER A 22 25.45 4.64 1.17
C SER A 22 24.13 5.44 1.10
N ALA A 23 24.18 6.75 0.86
CA ALA A 23 23.01 7.61 0.70
C ALA A 23 22.52 7.74 -0.76
N LEU A 24 23.32 7.33 -1.76
CA LEU A 24 22.82 7.15 -3.13
C LEU A 24 22.44 5.69 -3.34
N THR A 25 21.32 5.27 -2.74
CA THR A 25 20.71 3.97 -3.04
C THR A 25 20.31 3.86 -4.50
N CYS A 26 20.12 4.98 -5.21
CA CYS A 26 19.62 5.01 -6.58
C CYS A 26 20.55 5.80 -7.51
N ARG A 27 20.63 5.36 -8.77
CA ARG A 27 21.40 6.01 -9.84
C ARG A 27 20.67 5.95 -11.17
N THR A 28 20.95 6.93 -12.03
CA THR A 28 20.54 6.88 -13.43
C THR A 28 21.43 5.89 -14.20
N ALA A 29 20.82 5.02 -14.99
CA ALA A 29 21.51 3.98 -15.75
C ALA A 29 21.12 4.01 -17.24
N SER A 30 21.97 3.44 -18.09
CA SER A 30 21.70 3.27 -19.53
C SER A 30 20.62 2.21 -19.77
N GLN A 31 19.96 2.27 -20.92
CA GLN A 31 18.95 1.28 -21.30
C GLN A 31 19.43 -0.18 -21.14
N SER A 32 20.65 -0.52 -21.59
CA SER A 32 21.16 -1.91 -21.48
C SER A 32 21.29 -2.39 -20.02
N GLN A 33 21.67 -1.49 -19.11
CA GLN A 33 21.73 -1.78 -17.68
C GLN A 33 20.32 -1.94 -17.08
N CYS A 34 19.38 -1.10 -17.51
CA CYS A 34 17.97 -1.17 -17.11
C CYS A 34 17.31 -2.47 -17.57
N ASP A 35 17.55 -2.89 -18.81
CA ASP A 35 16.95 -4.09 -19.38
C ASP A 35 17.44 -5.35 -18.64
N SER A 36 18.69 -5.32 -18.16
CA SER A 36 19.32 -6.42 -17.41
C SER A 36 18.87 -6.51 -15.94
N ALA A 37 18.46 -5.39 -15.34
CA ALA A 37 18.04 -5.35 -13.94
C ALA A 37 16.58 -5.84 -13.79
N PRO A 38 16.25 -6.62 -12.74
CA PRO A 38 14.86 -6.94 -12.43
C PRO A 38 14.12 -5.72 -11.87
N PHE A 39 12.79 -5.74 -11.88
CA PHE A 39 12.00 -4.76 -11.16
C PHE A 39 12.09 -4.96 -9.65
N ASP A 40 11.82 -3.90 -8.89
CA ASP A 40 11.68 -3.99 -7.45
C ASP A 40 10.48 -4.89 -7.03
N PRO A 41 10.56 -5.55 -5.86
CA PRO A 41 9.51 -6.42 -5.36
C PRO A 41 8.16 -5.71 -5.22
N GLY A 42 7.14 -6.24 -5.89
CA GLY A 42 5.79 -5.70 -5.80
C GLY A 42 5.59 -4.38 -6.55
N HIS A 43 6.49 -3.99 -7.47
CA HIS A 43 6.38 -2.78 -8.29
C HIS A 43 5.00 -2.58 -8.92
N ASN A 44 4.28 -3.65 -9.25
CA ASN A 44 2.96 -3.60 -9.88
C ASN A 44 1.80 -3.42 -8.88
N LEU A 45 2.01 -3.55 -7.57
CA LEU A 45 0.92 -3.48 -6.58
C LEU A 45 0.40 -2.05 -6.36
N ALA A 46 1.27 -1.04 -6.43
CA ALA A 46 0.91 0.35 -6.10
C ALA A 46 -0.13 0.98 -7.05
N GLY A 47 -0.25 0.45 -8.27
CA GLY A 47 -1.12 0.99 -9.31
C GLY A 47 -2.28 0.07 -9.67
N GLU A 48 -2.37 -1.11 -9.05
CA GLU A 48 -3.48 -2.03 -9.26
C GLU A 48 -4.73 -1.53 -8.52
N GLY A 49 -5.85 -1.46 -9.22
CA GLY A 49 -7.14 -1.09 -8.66
C GLY A 49 -7.55 -2.03 -7.53
N PHE A 50 -8.10 -1.45 -6.46
CA PHE A 50 -8.48 -2.16 -5.26
C PHE A 50 -9.95 -1.93 -4.95
N ASP A 51 -10.69 -3.01 -4.75
CA ASP A 51 -12.09 -2.98 -4.32
C ASP A 51 -12.16 -2.95 -2.80
N VAL A 52 -12.52 -1.80 -2.25
CA VAL A 52 -12.60 -1.62 -0.80
C VAL A 52 -13.75 -2.39 -0.14
N VAL A 53 -14.77 -2.83 -0.90
CA VAL A 53 -15.92 -3.59 -0.37
C VAL A 53 -15.56 -5.05 -0.19
N THR A 54 -14.86 -5.63 -1.17
CA THR A 54 -14.43 -7.04 -1.13
C THR A 54 -13.01 -7.22 -0.56
N LEU A 55 -12.25 -6.14 -0.43
CA LEU A 55 -10.82 -6.12 -0.09
C LEU A 55 -9.95 -6.92 -1.08
N LYS A 56 -10.34 -6.94 -2.36
CA LYS A 56 -9.66 -7.67 -3.42
C LYS A 56 -9.08 -6.73 -4.47
N ARG A 57 -7.94 -7.12 -5.02
CA ARG A 57 -7.34 -6.44 -6.18
C ARG A 57 -8.13 -6.77 -7.45
N LYS A 58 -8.20 -5.82 -8.38
CA LYS A 58 -9.03 -5.92 -9.59
C LYS A 58 -8.26 -6.32 -10.86
N GLY A 59 -6.93 -6.41 -10.82
CA GLY A 59 -6.11 -6.70 -12.02
C GLY A 59 -6.11 -5.60 -13.09
N ALA A 60 -6.76 -4.46 -12.83
CA ALA A 60 -6.76 -3.29 -13.70
C ALA A 60 -5.82 -2.23 -13.12
N TYR A 61 -4.97 -1.62 -13.95
CA TYR A 61 -3.92 -0.71 -13.49
C TYR A 61 -4.27 0.75 -13.81
N LEU A 62 -4.36 1.59 -12.77
CA LEU A 62 -4.65 3.03 -12.88
C LEU A 62 -3.37 3.85 -13.12
N ILE A 63 -2.22 3.30 -12.73
CA ILE A 63 -0.91 3.93 -12.84
C ILE A 63 -0.02 3.00 -13.67
N ASP A 64 0.67 3.55 -14.67
CA ASP A 64 1.66 2.81 -15.45
C ASP A 64 2.90 2.54 -14.60
N LEU A 65 3.06 1.27 -14.20
CA LEU A 65 4.20 0.77 -13.44
C LEU A 65 5.08 -0.16 -14.28
N LYS A 66 4.81 -0.26 -15.59
CA LYS A 66 5.61 -1.07 -16.51
C LYS A 66 6.66 -0.22 -17.23
N THR A 67 6.37 1.04 -17.51
CA THR A 67 7.36 1.94 -18.11
C THR A 67 8.44 2.29 -17.08
N TYR A 68 9.69 1.97 -17.41
CA TYR A 68 10.88 2.28 -16.59
C TYR A 68 11.88 3.20 -17.30
N LEU A 69 11.80 3.31 -18.64
CA LEU A 69 12.67 4.18 -19.42
C LEU A 69 12.10 5.58 -19.53
N SER A 70 12.94 6.57 -19.30
CA SER A 70 12.71 7.97 -19.61
C SER A 70 12.70 8.21 -21.13
N PRO A 71 12.24 9.39 -21.59
CA PRO A 71 12.36 9.79 -22.99
C PRO A 71 13.81 9.80 -23.51
N SER A 72 14.79 10.02 -22.63
CA SER A 72 16.22 10.00 -22.95
C SER A 72 16.84 8.60 -22.93
N LYS A 73 16.02 7.53 -22.86
CA LYS A 73 16.46 6.12 -22.85
C LYS A 73 17.34 5.77 -21.64
N THR A 74 17.05 6.37 -20.49
CA THR A 74 17.68 6.06 -19.20
C THR A 74 16.64 5.60 -18.19
N CYS A 75 17.04 4.92 -17.13
CA CYS A 75 16.14 4.59 -16.00
C CYS A 75 16.82 4.84 -14.65
N THR A 76 16.04 4.72 -13.58
CA THR A 76 16.54 4.68 -12.20
C THR A 76 16.77 3.23 -11.77
N LEU A 77 18.00 2.90 -11.37
CA LEU A 77 18.34 1.66 -10.70
C LEU A 77 18.65 1.93 -9.23
N CYS A 78 18.06 1.16 -8.33
CA CYS A 78 18.33 1.26 -6.91
C CYS A 78 18.91 -0.04 -6.34
N SER A 79 19.91 0.06 -5.47
CA SER A 79 20.44 -1.05 -4.69
C SER A 79 19.46 -1.44 -3.59
N ASN A 80 19.07 -2.71 -3.55
CA ASN A 80 18.15 -3.24 -2.55
C ASN A 80 18.88 -4.08 -1.48
N PRO A 81 19.19 -3.52 -0.30
CA PRO A 81 19.87 -4.27 0.77
C PRO A 81 19.03 -5.44 1.32
N LEU A 82 17.70 -5.42 1.14
CA LEU A 82 16.81 -6.52 1.54
C LEU A 82 16.83 -7.70 0.54
N GLN A 83 17.48 -7.50 -0.61
CA GLN A 83 17.67 -8.49 -1.67
C GLN A 83 19.16 -8.63 -2.01
N GLY A 84 20.03 -8.60 -1.00
CA GLY A 84 21.47 -8.83 -1.18
C GLY A 84 22.21 -7.71 -1.92
N ASN A 85 21.70 -6.47 -1.88
CA ASN A 85 22.19 -5.32 -2.64
C ASN A 85 22.09 -5.48 -4.17
N GLU A 86 21.13 -6.28 -4.64
CA GLU A 86 20.81 -6.37 -6.07
C GLU A 86 20.35 -4.99 -6.59
N LEU A 87 20.83 -4.62 -7.79
CA LEU A 87 20.35 -3.44 -8.49
C LEU A 87 19.03 -3.74 -9.16
N GLN A 88 18.00 -3.01 -8.78
CA GLN A 88 16.63 -3.18 -9.25
C GLN A 88 16.14 -1.92 -9.95
N LYS A 89 15.44 -2.06 -11.08
CA LYS A 89 14.86 -0.93 -11.79
C LYS A 89 13.54 -0.52 -11.18
N ILE A 90 13.39 0.79 -11.04
CA ILE A 90 12.19 1.40 -10.47
C ILE A 90 11.32 1.92 -11.62
N PRO A 91 9.99 1.70 -11.61
CA PRO A 91 9.10 2.29 -12.59
C PRO A 91 9.23 3.81 -12.65
N LEU A 92 9.10 4.39 -13.84
CA LEU A 92 9.28 5.83 -14.07
C LEU A 92 8.30 6.69 -13.25
N SER A 93 7.11 6.16 -12.95
CA SER A 93 6.06 6.80 -12.15
C SER A 93 6.32 6.78 -10.64
N VAL A 94 7.34 6.05 -10.17
CA VAL A 94 7.67 5.89 -8.75
C VAL A 94 8.87 6.78 -8.40
N VAL A 95 8.65 7.74 -7.49
CA VAL A 95 9.61 8.82 -7.21
C VAL A 95 10.36 8.69 -5.88
N ASP A 96 9.81 7.98 -4.89
CA ASP A 96 10.38 7.89 -3.53
C ASP A 96 10.52 6.44 -3.05
N TRP A 97 10.88 5.52 -3.95
CA TRP A 97 11.13 4.13 -3.58
C TRP A 97 12.30 4.04 -2.60
N ARG A 98 12.07 3.41 -1.45
CA ARG A 98 13.15 3.15 -0.49
C ARG A 98 13.02 1.77 0.15
N PRO A 99 14.14 1.04 0.28
CA PRO A 99 14.17 -0.10 1.18
C PRO A 99 13.98 0.42 2.60
N TYR A 100 13.07 -0.19 3.32
CA TYR A 100 12.77 0.10 4.71
C TYR A 100 12.69 -1.24 5.44
N SER A 101 13.06 -1.35 6.70
CA SER A 101 12.75 -2.59 7.41
C SER A 101 12.35 -2.25 8.81
N HIS A 102 11.06 -2.38 9.07
CA HIS A 102 10.49 -2.22 10.38
C HIS A 102 9.46 -3.32 10.59
N CYS A 103 9.90 -4.34 11.32
CA CYS A 103 9.05 -5.34 11.92
C CYS A 103 8.84 -4.96 13.38
N ILE A 104 7.59 -4.85 13.78
CA ILE A 104 7.24 -4.79 15.19
C ILE A 104 6.96 -6.23 15.60
N GLU A 105 7.80 -6.78 16.48
CA GLU A 105 7.63 -8.12 17.06
C GLU A 105 6.52 -8.14 18.13
N ASP A 106 5.38 -7.52 17.80
CA ASP A 106 4.20 -7.46 18.66
C ASP A 106 2.97 -7.96 17.89
N ILE A 107 2.14 -8.75 18.56
CA ILE A 107 0.94 -9.34 17.99
C ILE A 107 -0.25 -8.49 18.41
N SER A 108 -0.75 -7.69 17.47
CA SER A 108 -1.98 -6.93 17.69
C SER A 108 -3.19 -7.86 17.69
N SER A 109 -3.82 -7.95 18.87
CA SER A 109 -4.94 -8.85 19.15
C SER A 109 -6.22 -8.04 19.39
N HIS A 110 -7.30 -8.37 18.69
CA HIS A 110 -8.58 -7.67 18.79
C HIS A 110 -9.75 -8.65 18.84
N SER A 111 -10.65 -8.46 19.79
CA SER A 111 -11.96 -9.11 19.85
C SER A 111 -13.02 -8.27 19.14
N HIS A 112 -13.91 -8.91 18.39
CA HIS A 112 -14.98 -8.27 17.64
C HIS A 112 -16.32 -8.90 18.03
N ALA A 113 -17.23 -8.08 18.54
CA ALA A 113 -18.56 -8.50 18.96
C ALA A 113 -19.54 -8.69 17.79
N SER A 114 -19.18 -8.26 16.58
CA SER A 114 -20.04 -8.35 15.41
C SER A 114 -19.23 -8.51 14.11
N VAL A 115 -19.90 -8.96 13.06
CA VAL A 115 -19.36 -9.01 11.69
C VAL A 115 -18.95 -7.61 11.22
N SER A 116 -19.75 -6.59 11.53
CA SER A 116 -19.48 -5.19 11.13
C SER A 116 -18.18 -4.67 11.75
N ASN A 117 -17.96 -4.90 13.05
CA ASN A 117 -16.73 -4.52 13.73
C ASN A 117 -15.51 -5.22 13.14
N LEU A 118 -15.63 -6.51 12.83
CA LEU A 118 -14.56 -7.29 12.21
C LEU A 118 -14.24 -6.78 10.79
N ALA A 119 -15.25 -6.51 9.97
CA ALA A 119 -15.09 -5.96 8.63
C ALA A 119 -14.41 -4.59 8.66
N GLN A 120 -14.90 -3.68 9.50
CA GLN A 120 -14.34 -2.33 9.67
C GLN A 120 -12.89 -2.39 10.16
N SER A 121 -12.59 -3.22 11.16
CA SER A 121 -11.22 -3.41 11.66
C SER A 121 -10.29 -3.94 10.57
N THR A 122 -10.77 -4.86 9.74
CA THR A 122 -9.99 -5.42 8.62
C THR A 122 -9.73 -4.36 7.55
N THR A 123 -10.72 -3.55 7.19
CA THR A 123 -10.54 -2.44 6.24
C THR A 123 -9.57 -1.39 6.76
N ASN A 124 -9.65 -1.05 8.05
CA ASN A 124 -8.79 -0.04 8.67
C ASN A 124 -7.30 -0.44 8.65
N LYS A 125 -6.95 -1.73 8.55
CA LYS A 125 -5.56 -2.17 8.35
C LYS A 125 -5.01 -1.79 6.99
N ILE A 126 -5.87 -1.67 5.98
CA ILE A 126 -5.49 -1.25 4.63
C ILE A 126 -5.41 0.27 4.57
N SER A 127 -6.49 0.94 4.97
CA SER A 127 -6.54 2.40 5.01
C SER A 127 -7.64 2.86 5.95
N THR A 128 -7.38 3.93 6.71
CA THR A 128 -8.42 4.65 7.48
C THR A 128 -9.01 5.83 6.70
N LYS A 129 -8.41 6.17 5.55
CA LYS A 129 -8.73 7.39 4.78
C LYS A 129 -9.43 7.10 3.44
N TRP A 130 -9.73 5.85 3.15
CA TRP A 130 -10.35 5.44 1.88
C TRP A 130 -11.68 6.12 1.57
N LYS A 131 -12.38 6.63 2.61
CA LYS A 131 -13.66 7.34 2.51
C LYS A 131 -13.54 8.79 2.01
N GLY A 132 -12.33 9.33 1.92
CA GLY A 132 -12.14 10.72 1.50
C GLY A 132 -12.73 10.98 0.11
N GLY A 133 -13.63 11.95 0.00
CA GLY A 133 -14.29 12.30 -1.26
C GLY A 133 -15.47 11.41 -1.66
N LEU A 134 -15.84 10.40 -0.86
CA LEU A 134 -17.04 9.59 -1.05
C LEU A 134 -18.18 10.11 -0.16
N SER A 135 -19.41 10.17 -0.71
CA SER A 135 -20.60 10.35 0.12
C SER A 135 -20.90 9.03 0.82
N ASN A 136 -20.95 9.07 2.16
CA ASN A 136 -21.26 7.94 3.02
C ASN A 136 -22.64 8.10 3.69
N GLU A 137 -23.43 9.08 3.25
CA GLU A 137 -24.76 9.35 3.78
C GLU A 137 -25.75 8.29 3.30
N ALA A 138 -26.39 7.60 4.24
CA ALA A 138 -27.52 6.76 3.91
C ALA A 138 -28.72 7.62 3.49
N LYS A 139 -29.13 7.48 2.23
CA LYS A 139 -30.36 8.06 1.71
C LYS A 139 -31.41 6.97 1.57
N VAL A 140 -32.58 7.20 2.15
CA VAL A 140 -33.77 6.37 1.92
C VAL A 140 -34.66 7.11 0.95
N SER A 141 -34.91 6.51 -0.20
CA SER A 141 -35.92 6.96 -1.14
C SER A 141 -37.18 6.10 -1.00
N VAL A 142 -38.33 6.75 -0.80
CA VAL A 142 -39.64 6.09 -0.82
C VAL A 142 -40.40 6.62 -2.03
N SER A 143 -40.73 5.72 -2.94
CA SER A 143 -41.56 6.04 -4.10
C SER A 143 -42.99 5.57 -3.87
N VAL A 144 -43.94 6.51 -3.90
CA VAL A 144 -45.38 6.24 -3.75
C VAL A 144 -46.07 6.52 -5.08
N PRO A 145 -46.79 5.55 -5.67
CA PRO A 145 -47.59 5.78 -6.86
C PRO A 145 -48.85 6.57 -6.50
N VAL A 146 -49.07 7.70 -7.15
CA VAL A 146 -50.27 8.55 -7.05
C VAL A 146 -50.87 8.65 -8.45
N GLY A 147 -51.82 7.76 -8.76
CA GLY A 147 -52.40 7.64 -10.10
C GLY A 147 -51.36 7.17 -11.12
N LEU A 148 -51.14 7.95 -12.19
CA LEU A 148 -50.15 7.64 -13.24
C LEU A 148 -48.74 8.20 -12.94
N VAL A 149 -48.55 8.83 -11.78
CA VAL A 149 -47.30 9.51 -11.39
C VAL A 149 -46.69 8.83 -10.16
N SER A 150 -45.40 8.54 -10.19
CA SER A 150 -44.64 8.10 -9.00
C SER A 150 -44.02 9.31 -8.31
N VAL A 151 -44.37 9.54 -7.04
CA VAL A 151 -43.77 10.59 -6.20
C VAL A 151 -42.68 9.97 -5.35
N SER A 152 -41.44 10.43 -5.48
CA SER A 152 -40.31 9.98 -4.67
C SER A 152 -39.97 11.00 -3.59
N VAL A 153 -39.88 10.54 -2.34
CA VAL A 153 -39.39 11.33 -1.21
C VAL A 153 -38.05 10.75 -0.77
N GLU A 154 -37.01 11.57 -0.81
CA GLU A 154 -35.70 11.23 -0.26
C GLU A 154 -35.57 11.79 1.15
N LYS A 155 -35.07 10.96 2.07
CA LYS A 155 -34.73 11.37 3.42
C LYS A 155 -33.33 10.89 3.79
N ASP A 156 -32.51 11.83 4.25
CA ASP A 156 -31.22 11.52 4.85
C ASP A 156 -31.44 10.89 6.22
N VAL A 157 -30.84 9.72 6.45
CA VAL A 157 -31.03 8.95 7.69
C VAL A 157 -30.03 9.40 8.78
N GLY A 158 -29.09 10.28 8.44
CA GLY A 158 -28.02 10.72 9.37
C GLY A 158 -27.06 9.60 9.79
N ALA A 159 -27.20 8.39 9.22
CA ALA A 159 -26.35 7.25 9.46
C ALA A 159 -25.28 7.16 8.36
N SER A 160 -24.03 6.92 8.77
CA SER A 160 -22.93 6.62 7.85
C SER A 160 -22.95 5.13 7.47
N ILE A 161 -22.85 4.82 6.18
CA ILE A 161 -22.78 3.44 5.72
C ILE A 161 -21.32 2.97 5.77
N GLU A 162 -21.05 1.93 6.55
CA GLU A 162 -19.78 1.21 6.56
C GLU A 162 -19.79 0.10 5.51
N MET A 163 -19.30 0.40 4.30
CA MET A 163 -19.21 -0.58 3.22
C MET A 163 -17.83 -1.24 3.09
N GLY A 164 -16.84 -0.73 3.80
CA GLY A 164 -15.49 -1.27 3.77
C GLY A 164 -15.47 -2.72 4.25
N GLY A 165 -14.97 -3.63 3.41
CA GLY A 165 -14.80 -5.03 3.75
C GLY A 165 -16.09 -5.81 4.00
N SER A 166 -17.27 -5.24 3.73
CA SER A 166 -18.56 -5.88 3.99
C SER A 166 -18.78 -7.17 3.20
N GLN A 167 -18.08 -7.32 2.06
CA GLN A 167 -18.09 -8.53 1.23
C GLN A 167 -16.69 -9.18 1.16
N SER A 168 -15.84 -8.93 2.15
CA SER A 168 -14.55 -9.60 2.26
C SER A 168 -14.72 -11.07 2.67
N ASP A 169 -13.73 -11.90 2.38
CA ASP A 169 -13.77 -13.33 2.76
C ASP A 169 -13.90 -13.51 4.29
N VAL A 170 -13.31 -12.60 5.07
CA VAL A 170 -13.44 -12.55 6.54
C VAL A 170 -14.85 -12.19 6.98
N ALA A 171 -15.49 -11.22 6.32
CA ALA A 171 -16.87 -10.84 6.60
C ALA A 171 -17.84 -11.96 6.21
N ILE A 172 -17.65 -12.59 5.06
CA ILE A 172 -18.45 -13.74 4.61
C ILE A 172 -18.36 -14.88 5.63
N PHE A 173 -17.13 -15.25 6.04
CA PHE A 173 -16.91 -16.25 7.09
C PHE A 173 -17.66 -15.91 8.38
N ALA A 174 -17.55 -14.67 8.86
CA ALA A 174 -18.17 -14.25 10.11
C ALA A 174 -19.71 -14.19 10.01
N THR A 175 -20.26 -13.79 8.85
CA THR A 175 -21.70 -13.84 8.58
C THR A 175 -22.20 -15.28 8.64
N THR A 176 -21.55 -16.21 7.94
CA THR A 176 -21.92 -17.63 7.97
C THR A 176 -21.92 -18.18 9.39
N LYS A 177 -20.94 -17.82 10.23
CA LYS A 177 -20.92 -18.25 11.63
C LYS A 177 -22.01 -17.62 12.49
N THR A 178 -22.33 -16.36 12.26
CA THR A 178 -23.41 -15.68 12.98
C THR A 178 -24.80 -16.22 12.61
N GLU A 179 -24.96 -16.77 11.39
CA GLU A 179 -26.20 -17.45 10.97
C GLU A 179 -26.40 -18.81 11.66
N GLU A 180 -25.31 -19.49 12.05
CA GLU A 180 -25.38 -20.77 12.76
C GLU A 180 -25.71 -20.60 14.25
N ASP A 181 -25.04 -19.66 14.93
CA ASP A 181 -25.24 -19.35 16.36
C ASP A 181 -24.62 -17.99 16.72
N HIS A 182 -24.80 -17.55 17.95
CA HIS A 182 -24.17 -16.36 18.50
C HIS A 182 -22.64 -16.54 18.66
N HIS A 183 -21.87 -15.88 17.81
CA HIS A 183 -20.41 -15.94 17.81
C HIS A 183 -19.76 -14.61 18.20
N SER A 184 -18.53 -14.69 18.70
CA SER A 184 -17.61 -13.57 18.83
C SER A 184 -16.32 -13.90 18.08
N PHE A 185 -15.72 -12.90 17.45
CA PHE A 185 -14.56 -13.11 16.59
C PHE A 185 -13.30 -12.55 17.23
N PHE A 186 -12.18 -13.16 16.92
CA PHE A 186 -10.87 -12.71 17.39
C PHE A 186 -9.90 -12.67 16.21
N SER A 187 -9.11 -11.59 16.14
CA SER A 187 -8.13 -11.39 15.07
C SER A 187 -6.76 -11.08 15.65
N GLN A 188 -5.74 -11.75 15.15
CA GLN A 188 -4.34 -11.51 15.51
C GLN A 188 -3.56 -11.11 14.26
N ASN A 189 -2.66 -10.12 14.39
CA ASN A 189 -1.90 -9.62 13.24
C ASN A 189 -0.47 -9.28 13.64
N LEU A 190 0.43 -9.63 12.74
CA LEU A 190 1.83 -9.25 12.74
C LEU A 190 2.12 -8.46 11.46
N CYS A 191 2.76 -7.31 11.59
CA CYS A 191 3.03 -6.42 10.46
C CYS A 191 4.52 -6.10 10.35
N CYS A 192 5.07 -6.32 9.16
CA CYS A 192 6.42 -5.92 8.79
C CYS A 192 6.36 -5.05 7.54
N ARG A 193 6.96 -3.87 7.60
CA ARG A 193 7.07 -2.95 6.46
C ARG A 193 8.48 -3.01 5.89
N HIS A 194 8.57 -3.38 4.62
CA HIS A 194 9.84 -3.62 3.92
C HIS A 194 10.17 -2.55 2.86
N TYR A 195 9.17 -1.81 2.41
CA TYR A 195 9.32 -0.80 1.36
C TYR A 195 8.38 0.36 1.67
N ARG A 196 8.78 1.58 1.27
CA ARG A 196 7.95 2.78 1.27
C ARG A 196 8.24 3.65 0.07
#